data_AF-G7GBJ2-F1
#
_entry.id   AF-G7GBJ2-F1
#
_cell.length_a   1.000
_cell.length_b   1.000
_cell.length_c   1.000
_cell.angle_alpha   90.00
_cell.angle_beta   90.00
_cell.angle_gamma   90.00
#
_symmetry.space_group_name_H-M   'P 1'
#
loop_
_entity.id
_entity.type
_entity.pdbx_description
1 polymer ?
#
loop_
_entity_poly.entity_id
_entity_poly.type
_entity_poly.pdbx_seq_one_letter_code
_entity_poly.pdbx_strand_id
1 'polypeptide(L)'
;MKKQLLISLSLLSLVACSDENDDIYGTVDPKNKAFYSYDIATANTSNKLTKKSYQVDKNNDLLISYTETPKLQTEALRNFITNNGISTIFPPQNTNAAYIVGRKATFSDTVLEYEPSNLEQRTSFKLTYQLKKIDLSGLDVSDYVNYFLTQASASSSISDATLQIIQALLLSTQDKFPSGATCWQKQVQLSTQDYIESYPTQNLSHVSTNSNIQNQGIWQNAAWTAFQPNTEMNLADTRIRHQSREYWGFYHNTREVNAVSPANELACEFFNESAFKSVDRVLSKVF
;
A
#
# COMPACT_ATOMS: atom_id res chain seq x y z
N MET A 1 -24.41 -61.93 43.15
CA MET A 1 -23.00 -61.69 42.74
C MET A 1 -22.94 -60.37 41.97
N LYS A 2 -22.04 -59.46 42.40
CA LYS A 2 -21.32 -58.36 41.70
C LYS A 2 -22.11 -57.50 40.68
N LYS A 3 -22.44 -56.22 40.97
CA LYS A 3 -21.65 -54.96 41.04
C LYS A 3 -21.61 -54.18 39.71
N GLN A 4 -22.12 -52.94 39.77
CA GLN A 4 -21.59 -51.68 39.16
C GLN A 4 -21.60 -51.58 37.61
N LEU A 5 -21.76 -50.45 36.93
CA LEU A 5 -21.87 -49.01 37.25
C LEU A 5 -22.50 -48.30 36.03
N LEU A 6 -23.03 -47.09 36.24
CA LEU A 6 -23.39 -46.10 35.22
C LEU A 6 -22.23 -45.78 34.26
N ILE A 7 -22.55 -45.27 33.07
CA ILE A 7 -22.11 -43.93 32.60
C ILE A 7 -22.97 -43.53 31.38
N SER A 8 -23.69 -42.43 31.54
CA SER A 8 -24.30 -41.60 30.51
C SER A 8 -23.23 -40.84 29.73
N LEU A 9 -23.19 -40.99 28.40
CA LEU A 9 -22.59 -39.97 27.53
C LEU A 9 -23.68 -39.38 26.64
N SER A 10 -24.18 -38.24 27.10
CA SER A 10 -24.71 -37.16 26.28
C SER A 10 -23.69 -36.80 25.19
N LEU A 11 -23.94 -37.25 23.96
CA LEU A 11 -23.37 -36.64 22.77
C LEU A 11 -24.08 -35.29 22.58
N LEU A 12 -23.57 -34.26 23.26
CA LEU A 12 -23.67 -32.91 22.74
C LEU A 12 -23.02 -32.95 21.35
N SER A 13 -23.85 -32.84 20.33
CA SER A 13 -23.41 -32.39 19.01
C SER A 13 -22.67 -31.08 19.21
N LEU A 14 -21.33 -31.14 19.19
CA LEU A 14 -20.52 -29.98 18.89
C LEU A 14 -21.02 -29.49 17.53
N VAL A 15 -21.77 -28.39 17.57
CA VAL A 15 -21.82 -27.46 16.45
C VAL A 15 -20.36 -27.07 16.25
N ALA A 16 -19.73 -27.67 15.24
CA ALA A 16 -18.47 -27.17 14.73
C ALA A 16 -18.71 -25.70 14.43
N CYS A 17 -17.98 -24.83 15.15
CA CYS A 17 -17.77 -23.47 14.71
C CYS A 17 -17.35 -23.58 13.25
N SER A 18 -18.22 -23.13 12.36
CA SER A 18 -17.82 -22.88 10.98
C SER A 18 -16.68 -21.88 11.07
N ASP A 19 -15.47 -22.34 10.73
CA ASP A 19 -14.43 -21.44 10.26
C ASP A 19 -15.04 -20.68 9.09
N GLU A 20 -15.46 -19.44 9.36
CA GLU A 20 -15.78 -18.48 8.31
C GLU A 20 -14.50 -18.30 7.51
N ASN A 21 -14.44 -18.91 6.33
CA ASN A 21 -13.45 -18.59 5.32
C ASN A 21 -13.70 -17.15 4.88
N ASP A 22 -13.04 -16.21 5.54
CA ASP A 22 -12.86 -14.82 5.12
C ASP A 22 -11.92 -14.73 3.90
N ASP A 23 -12.22 -15.47 2.83
CA ASP A 23 -11.55 -15.34 1.54
C ASP A 23 -12.11 -14.13 0.77
N ILE A 24 -12.01 -12.95 1.39
CA ILE A 24 -12.29 -11.64 0.78
C ILE A 24 -11.23 -11.31 -0.29
N TYR A 25 -10.13 -12.07 -0.35
CA TYR A 25 -8.97 -11.79 -1.21
C TYR A 25 -8.98 -12.51 -2.56
N GLY A 26 -10.02 -13.30 -2.87
CA GLY A 26 -10.11 -14.09 -4.09
C GLY A 26 -9.11 -15.25 -4.12
N THR A 27 -9.39 -16.28 -4.92
CA THR A 27 -8.46 -17.41 -5.12
C THR A 27 -7.19 -16.93 -5.82
N VAL A 28 -6.11 -16.80 -5.05
CA VAL A 28 -4.76 -16.58 -5.56
C VAL A 28 -4.28 -17.87 -6.24
N ASP A 29 -3.81 -17.77 -7.49
CA ASP A 29 -3.11 -18.90 -8.14
C ASP A 29 -1.87 -19.23 -7.30
N PRO A 30 -1.76 -20.44 -6.72
CA PRO A 30 -0.65 -20.82 -5.85
C PRO A 30 0.72 -20.80 -6.53
N LYS A 31 0.79 -20.71 -7.87
CA LYS A 31 2.06 -20.50 -8.61
C LYS A 31 2.54 -19.04 -8.57
N ASN A 32 1.66 -18.10 -8.29
CA ASN A 32 1.94 -16.67 -8.29
C ASN A 32 1.99 -16.17 -6.84
N LYS A 33 3.17 -15.67 -6.42
CA LYS A 33 3.36 -15.15 -5.06
C LYS A 33 2.50 -13.89 -4.88
N ALA A 34 1.43 -14.01 -4.10
CA ALA A 34 0.72 -12.83 -3.61
C ALA A 34 1.54 -12.14 -2.51
N PHE A 35 1.39 -10.82 -2.45
CA PHE A 35 1.94 -9.99 -1.39
C PHE A 35 0.93 -8.93 -1.02
N TYR A 36 1.04 -8.37 0.18
CA TYR A 36 -0.04 -7.60 0.80
C TYR A 36 0.48 -6.31 1.41
N SER A 37 -0.38 -5.31 1.54
CA SER A 37 -0.04 -4.02 2.14
C SER A 37 -1.26 -3.38 2.78
N TYR A 38 -1.03 -2.30 3.51
CA TYR A 38 -2.05 -1.49 4.16
C TYR A 38 -1.84 -0.03 3.77
N ASP A 39 -2.94 0.67 3.51
CA ASP A 39 -2.97 2.13 3.56
C ASP A 39 -3.87 2.56 4.72
N ILE A 40 -3.45 3.58 5.44
CA ILE A 40 -4.29 4.27 6.42
C ILE A 40 -4.54 5.68 5.94
N ALA A 41 -5.80 6.08 6.04
CA ALA A 41 -6.18 7.43 5.69
C ALA A 41 -7.32 7.92 6.56
N THR A 42 -7.45 9.23 6.56
CA THR A 42 -8.46 9.97 7.28
C THR A 42 -9.45 10.53 6.29
N ALA A 43 -10.72 10.17 6.42
CA ALA A 43 -11.79 10.74 5.61
C ALA A 43 -12.89 11.27 6.53
N ASN A 44 -13.08 12.60 6.51
CA ASN A 44 -14.25 13.33 7.00
C ASN A 44 -14.98 12.67 8.19
N THR A 45 -14.26 12.41 9.30
CA THR A 45 -14.69 11.84 10.61
C THR A 45 -14.31 10.38 10.95
N SER A 46 -13.66 9.61 10.07
CA SER A 46 -13.18 8.26 10.42
C SER A 46 -11.81 7.94 9.84
N ASN A 47 -11.01 7.18 10.60
CA ASN A 47 -9.80 6.55 10.09
C ASN A 47 -10.21 5.28 9.33
N LYS A 48 -9.73 5.12 8.10
CA LYS A 48 -9.98 3.95 7.25
C LYS A 48 -8.67 3.21 7.03
N LEU A 49 -8.72 1.91 7.26
CA LEU A 49 -7.65 0.97 6.91
C LEU A 49 -8.04 0.28 5.60
N THR A 50 -7.37 0.63 4.52
CA THR A 50 -7.54 -0.04 3.23
C THR A 50 -6.52 -1.18 3.12
N LYS A 51 -7.03 -2.40 3.01
CA LYS A 51 -6.21 -3.61 2.84
C LYS A 51 -6.01 -3.87 1.36
N LYS A 52 -4.76 -4.15 0.96
CA LYS A 52 -4.34 -4.33 -0.43
C LYS A 52 -3.74 -5.72 -0.62
N SER A 53 -4.19 -6.44 -1.64
CA SER A 53 -3.52 -7.65 -2.11
C SER A 53 -2.99 -7.43 -3.53
N TYR A 54 -1.77 -7.87 -3.76
CA TYR A 54 -1.08 -7.76 -5.03
C TYR A 54 -0.75 -9.15 -5.56
N GLN A 55 -0.76 -9.28 -6.87
CA GLN A 55 -0.35 -10.51 -7.54
C GLN A 55 0.30 -10.16 -8.88
N VAL A 56 1.39 -10.84 -9.22
CA VAL A 56 1.86 -10.89 -10.62
C VAL A 56 1.21 -12.11 -11.26
N ASP A 57 0.34 -11.91 -12.24
CA ASP A 57 -0.40 -12.99 -12.88
C ASP A 57 0.45 -13.73 -13.94
N LYS A 58 -0.14 -14.75 -14.57
CA LYS A 58 0.52 -15.54 -15.62
C LYS A 58 0.91 -14.76 -16.88
N ASN A 59 0.31 -13.59 -17.10
CA ASN A 59 0.62 -12.70 -18.22
C ASN A 59 1.69 -11.66 -17.84
N ASN A 60 2.22 -11.74 -16.62
CA ASN A 60 3.06 -10.72 -16.00
C ASN A 60 2.33 -9.38 -15.86
N ASP A 61 1.03 -9.40 -15.60
CA ASP A 61 0.30 -8.22 -15.18
C ASP A 61 0.38 -8.09 -13.65
N LEU A 62 0.69 -6.89 -13.16
CA LEU A 62 0.62 -6.56 -11.74
C LEU A 62 -0.82 -6.18 -11.42
N LEU A 63 -1.48 -7.06 -10.68
CA LEU A 63 -2.84 -6.91 -10.21
C LEU A 63 -2.84 -6.36 -8.79
N ILE A 64 -3.80 -5.49 -8.49
CA ILE A 64 -4.13 -5.06 -7.13
C ILE A 64 -5.62 -5.20 -6.89
N SER A 65 -5.96 -5.77 -5.73
CA SER A 65 -7.31 -5.83 -5.20
C SER A 65 -7.38 -5.08 -3.86
N TYR A 66 -8.54 -4.48 -3.60
CA TYR A 66 -8.82 -3.73 -2.40
C TYR A 66 -10.04 -4.34 -1.71
N THR A 67 -10.05 -4.35 -0.37
CA THR A 67 -11.23 -4.81 0.39
C THR A 67 -12.41 -3.84 0.31
N GLU A 68 -12.17 -2.60 -0.08
CA GLU A 68 -13.19 -1.58 -0.33
C GLU A 68 -12.87 -0.84 -1.63
N THR A 69 -13.85 -0.12 -2.18
CA THR A 69 -13.59 0.74 -3.34
C THR A 69 -12.45 1.70 -3.01
N PRO A 70 -11.37 1.75 -3.82
CA PRO A 70 -10.23 2.60 -3.55
C PRO A 70 -10.71 4.05 -3.51
N LYS A 71 -10.49 4.68 -2.36
CA LYS A 71 -10.57 6.11 -2.16
C LYS A 71 -9.14 6.54 -1.87
N LEU A 72 -8.73 7.76 -2.21
CA LEU A 72 -7.40 8.35 -1.89
C LEU A 72 -6.26 8.02 -2.87
N GLN A 73 -5.03 8.40 -2.51
CA GLN A 73 -3.79 8.28 -3.31
C GLN A 73 -3.30 6.83 -3.47
N THR A 74 -4.20 5.94 -3.90
CA THR A 74 -3.94 4.51 -4.12
C THR A 74 -3.42 4.26 -5.53
N GLU A 75 -2.71 3.16 -5.72
CA GLU A 75 -2.07 2.80 -6.99
C GLU A 75 -3.07 2.70 -8.16
N ALA A 76 -4.32 2.28 -7.90
CA ALA A 76 -5.37 2.23 -8.91
C ALA A 76 -5.89 3.60 -9.36
N LEU A 77 -5.70 4.65 -8.56
CA LEU A 77 -6.11 6.03 -8.88
C LEU A 77 -4.93 6.88 -9.38
N ARG A 78 -3.73 6.31 -9.41
CA ARG A 78 -2.49 6.99 -9.78
C ARG A 78 -2.42 7.21 -11.30
N ASN A 79 -2.22 8.47 -11.69
CA ASN A 79 -1.87 8.85 -13.06
C ASN A 79 -0.41 9.30 -13.14
N PHE A 80 0.21 9.01 -14.27
CA PHE A 80 1.59 9.37 -14.58
C PHE A 80 1.66 10.43 -15.68
N ILE A 81 2.53 11.42 -15.49
CA ILE A 81 2.92 12.38 -16.52
C ILE A 81 4.42 12.26 -16.71
N THR A 82 4.85 12.03 -17.94
CA THR A 82 6.25 11.95 -18.34
C THR A 82 6.48 12.86 -19.53
N ASN A 83 7.73 13.13 -19.88
CA ASN A 83 8.07 13.82 -21.13
C ASN A 83 7.47 13.17 -22.40
N ASN A 84 7.18 11.87 -22.36
CA ASN A 84 6.81 11.04 -23.51
C ASN A 84 5.36 10.56 -23.51
N GLY A 85 4.61 10.78 -22.42
CA GLY A 85 3.23 10.31 -22.31
C GLY A 85 2.55 10.76 -21.02
N ILE A 86 1.21 10.87 -21.08
CA ILE A 86 0.33 11.16 -19.95
C ILE A 86 -0.72 10.06 -19.79
N SER A 87 -1.00 9.66 -18.55
CA SER A 87 -2.08 8.71 -18.26
C SER A 87 -3.42 9.40 -18.45
N THR A 88 -4.22 8.91 -19.39
CA THR A 88 -5.55 9.46 -19.74
C THR A 88 -6.70 8.54 -19.35
N ILE A 89 -6.38 7.32 -18.90
CA ILE A 89 -7.35 6.30 -18.50
C ILE A 89 -7.06 5.82 -17.08
N PHE A 90 -8.07 5.26 -16.43
CA PHE A 90 -7.82 4.45 -15.24
C PHE A 90 -7.21 3.10 -15.63
N PRO A 91 -6.43 2.48 -14.72
CA PRO A 91 -6.01 1.09 -14.85
C PRO A 91 -7.22 0.19 -15.19
N PRO A 92 -7.14 -0.66 -16.23
CA PRO A 92 -8.23 -1.57 -16.55
C PRO A 92 -8.41 -2.60 -15.44
N GLN A 93 -9.62 -3.13 -15.29
CA GLN A 93 -9.91 -4.21 -14.34
C GLN A 93 -10.02 -5.56 -15.06
N ASN A 94 -9.60 -6.63 -14.39
CA ASN A 94 -9.84 -7.99 -14.86
C ASN A 94 -11.26 -8.47 -14.49
N THR A 95 -11.59 -9.72 -14.85
CA THR A 95 -12.91 -10.32 -14.58
C THR A 95 -13.27 -10.44 -13.10
N ASN A 96 -12.26 -10.40 -12.21
CA ASN A 96 -12.41 -10.45 -10.76
C ASN A 96 -12.42 -9.05 -10.13
N ALA A 97 -12.58 -7.99 -10.94
CA ALA A 97 -12.51 -6.59 -10.54
C ALA A 97 -11.16 -6.13 -9.93
N ALA A 98 -10.09 -6.93 -10.06
CA ALA A 98 -8.75 -6.50 -9.69
C ALA A 98 -8.22 -5.51 -10.73
N TYR A 99 -7.62 -4.41 -10.27
CA TYR A 99 -7.03 -3.41 -11.15
C TYR A 99 -5.68 -3.91 -11.68
N ILE A 100 -5.49 -3.86 -12.99
CA ILE A 100 -4.21 -4.13 -13.63
C ILE A 100 -3.41 -2.83 -13.59
N VAL A 101 -2.55 -2.64 -12.59
CA VAL A 101 -1.77 -1.39 -12.42
C VAL A 101 -0.45 -1.41 -13.16
N GLY A 102 0.06 -2.58 -13.51
CA GLY A 102 1.31 -2.74 -14.24
C GLY A 102 1.28 -3.89 -15.24
N ARG A 103 2.16 -3.83 -16.24
CA ARG A 103 2.43 -4.86 -17.24
C ARG A 103 3.91 -5.24 -17.21
N LYS A 104 4.23 -6.40 -17.80
CA LYS A 104 5.60 -6.98 -17.80
C LYS A 104 6.21 -7.00 -16.39
N ALA A 105 5.35 -7.20 -15.41
CA ALA A 105 5.69 -7.14 -14.01
C ALA A 105 6.55 -8.32 -13.60
N THR A 106 7.52 -8.07 -12.74
CA THR A 106 8.33 -9.11 -12.10
C THR A 106 8.40 -8.80 -10.62
N PHE A 107 8.17 -9.81 -9.78
CA PHE A 107 8.32 -9.72 -8.34
C PHE A 107 9.25 -10.82 -7.83
N SER A 108 10.25 -10.44 -7.05
CA SER A 108 11.17 -11.33 -6.37
C SER A 108 11.48 -10.83 -4.96
N ASP A 109 12.36 -11.53 -4.24
CA ASP A 109 12.76 -11.12 -2.90
C ASP A 109 13.52 -9.77 -2.87
N THR A 110 14.02 -9.30 -4.02
CA THR A 110 14.87 -8.10 -4.12
C THR A 110 14.34 -7.04 -5.07
N VAL A 111 13.32 -7.34 -5.87
CA VAL A 111 12.81 -6.39 -6.87
C VAL A 111 11.31 -6.54 -7.10
N LEU A 112 10.63 -5.40 -7.25
CA LEU A 112 9.35 -5.29 -7.95
C LEU A 112 9.54 -4.35 -9.13
N GLU A 113 9.33 -4.82 -10.34
CA GLU A 113 9.45 -4.03 -11.56
C GLU A 113 8.17 -4.14 -12.40
N TYR A 114 7.71 -3.05 -13.01
CA TYR A 114 6.56 -3.06 -13.93
C TYR A 114 6.52 -1.80 -14.81
N GLU A 115 5.81 -1.89 -15.94
CA GLU A 115 5.41 -0.75 -16.77
C GLU A 115 3.97 -0.36 -16.43
N PRO A 116 3.65 0.90 -16.07
CA PRO A 116 2.28 1.29 -15.75
C PRO A 116 1.30 0.99 -16.88
N SER A 117 0.16 0.38 -16.54
CA SER A 117 -0.81 -0.10 -17.52
C SER A 117 -1.63 1.02 -18.19
N ASN A 118 -1.74 2.17 -17.51
CA ASN A 118 -2.56 3.32 -17.86
C ASN A 118 -1.80 4.41 -18.64
N LEU A 119 -0.55 4.15 -19.01
CA LEU A 119 0.17 4.92 -20.01
C LEU A 119 0.02 4.30 -21.39
N GLU A 120 0.11 5.14 -22.42
CA GLU A 120 0.15 4.67 -23.81
C GLU A 120 1.34 3.73 -24.01
N GLN A 121 1.10 2.58 -24.65
CA GLN A 121 2.09 1.49 -24.82
C GLN A 121 3.39 1.91 -25.54
N ARG A 122 3.38 3.04 -26.26
CA ARG A 122 4.57 3.59 -26.92
C ARG A 122 5.52 4.31 -25.95
N THR A 123 5.04 4.61 -24.75
CA THR A 123 5.85 5.24 -23.70
C THR A 123 6.71 4.17 -23.04
N SER A 124 8.02 4.19 -23.27
CA SER A 124 8.97 3.32 -22.56
C SER A 124 9.18 3.81 -21.12
N PHE A 125 8.14 3.69 -20.29
CA PHE A 125 8.18 4.07 -18.88
C PHE A 125 8.07 2.84 -17.98
N LYS A 126 9.07 2.66 -17.12
CA LYS A 126 9.17 1.52 -16.21
C LYS A 126 9.51 2.01 -14.80
N LEU A 127 8.87 1.40 -13.81
CA LEU A 127 9.14 1.60 -12.39
C LEU A 127 9.79 0.35 -11.82
N THR A 128 10.82 0.54 -11.01
CA THR A 128 11.55 -0.53 -10.34
C THR A 128 11.75 -0.18 -8.88
N TYR A 129 11.24 -1.00 -7.97
CA TYR A 129 11.49 -0.92 -6.54
C TYR A 129 12.55 -1.95 -6.17
N GLN A 130 13.67 -1.48 -5.64
CA GLN A 130 14.64 -2.35 -4.98
C GLN A 130 14.15 -2.65 -3.57
N LEU A 131 14.08 -3.94 -3.25
CA LEU A 131 13.48 -4.43 -2.01
C LEU A 131 14.53 -5.10 -1.13
N LYS A 132 14.35 -4.97 0.17
CA LYS A 132 15.03 -5.77 1.19
C LYS A 132 14.01 -6.68 1.86
N LYS A 133 14.14 -7.98 1.63
CA LYS A 133 13.34 -8.97 2.36
C LYS A 133 13.81 -9.08 3.81
N ILE A 134 12.87 -9.08 4.74
CA ILE A 134 13.10 -9.17 6.18
C ILE A 134 12.33 -10.39 6.70
N ASP A 135 13.04 -11.26 7.43
CA ASP A 135 12.41 -12.33 8.20
C ASP A 135 11.82 -11.73 9.48
N LEU A 136 10.53 -11.97 9.69
CA LEU A 136 9.80 -11.47 10.85
C LEU A 136 9.66 -12.52 11.94
N SER A 137 10.02 -13.78 11.67
CA SER A 137 9.75 -14.91 12.56
C SER A 137 10.21 -14.63 14.00
N GLY A 138 9.27 -14.65 14.96
CA GLY A 138 9.55 -14.44 16.39
C GLY A 138 9.72 -12.98 16.84
N LEU A 139 9.73 -12.03 15.90
CA LEU A 139 9.65 -10.59 16.21
C LEU A 139 8.24 -10.24 16.70
N ASP A 140 8.15 -9.15 17.45
CA ASP A 140 6.89 -8.68 18.01
C ASP A 140 6.08 -7.92 16.93
N VAL A 141 4.80 -8.25 16.79
CA VAL A 141 3.92 -7.61 15.80
C VAL A 141 3.75 -6.11 16.10
N SER A 142 3.84 -5.73 17.37
CA SER A 142 3.78 -4.35 17.85
C SER A 142 4.85 -3.45 17.23
N ASP A 143 6.04 -3.98 16.91
CA ASP A 143 7.13 -3.19 16.34
C ASP A 143 6.75 -2.64 14.96
N TYR A 144 6.09 -3.45 14.12
CA TYR A 144 5.57 -2.99 12.84
C TYR A 144 4.39 -2.04 13.02
N VAL A 145 3.43 -2.37 13.90
CA VAL A 145 2.25 -1.53 14.11
C VAL A 145 2.65 -0.13 14.59
N ASN A 146 3.67 -0.03 15.43
CA ASN A 146 4.21 1.26 15.86
C ASN A 146 4.75 2.07 14.67
N TYR A 147 5.59 1.46 13.83
CA TYR A 147 6.09 2.11 12.60
C TYR A 147 4.94 2.56 11.68
N PHE A 148 3.97 1.68 11.44
CA PHE A 148 2.80 1.97 10.60
C PHE A 148 2.01 3.19 11.11
N LEU A 149 1.80 3.27 12.43
CA LEU A 149 1.10 4.40 13.05
C LEU A 149 1.94 5.70 12.99
N THR A 150 3.26 5.62 13.12
CA THR A 150 4.14 6.79 12.91
C THR A 150 3.99 7.32 11.48
N GLN A 151 3.98 6.45 10.47
CA GLN A 151 3.75 6.88 9.08
C GLN A 151 2.35 7.46 8.86
N ALA A 152 1.33 6.94 9.57
CA ALA A 152 -0.03 7.48 9.53
C ALA A 152 -0.12 8.92 10.05
N SER A 153 0.67 9.23 11.08
CA SER A 153 0.68 10.52 11.78
C SER A 153 1.27 11.67 10.96
N ALA A 154 2.09 11.36 9.96
CA ALA A 154 2.54 12.33 8.96
C ALA A 154 1.38 12.79 8.03
N SER A 155 0.22 12.14 8.07
CA SER A 155 -1.00 12.68 7.45
C SER A 155 -1.65 13.69 8.40
N SER A 156 -1.86 14.91 7.92
CA SER A 156 -2.34 16.08 8.69
C SER A 156 -3.73 15.95 9.34
N SER A 157 -4.36 14.78 9.32
CA SER A 157 -5.74 14.60 9.79
C SER A 157 -5.96 13.53 10.87
N ILE A 158 -4.91 12.90 11.41
CA ILE A 158 -5.00 12.11 12.66
C ILE A 158 -4.52 13.00 13.82
N SER A 159 -5.39 13.29 14.80
CA SER A 159 -4.95 14.04 15.99
C SER A 159 -4.03 13.19 16.87
N ASP A 160 -3.03 13.82 17.49
CA ASP A 160 -2.07 13.15 18.39
C ASP A 160 -2.77 12.35 19.50
N ALA A 161 -3.87 12.87 20.05
CA ALA A 161 -4.65 12.20 21.09
C ALA A 161 -5.37 10.93 20.56
N THR A 162 -5.90 10.98 19.34
CA THR A 162 -6.49 9.80 18.68
C THR A 162 -5.41 8.75 18.40
N LEU A 163 -4.24 9.18 17.92
CA LEU A 163 -3.12 8.28 17.66
C LEU A 163 -2.64 7.59 18.94
N GLN A 164 -2.53 8.31 20.06
CA GLN A 164 -2.15 7.74 21.36
C GLN A 164 -3.16 6.70 21.87
N ILE A 165 -4.46 6.93 21.69
CA ILE A 165 -5.50 5.94 22.06
C ILE A 165 -5.38 4.69 21.19
N ILE A 166 -5.18 4.86 19.88
CA ILE A 166 -4.99 3.75 18.93
C ILE A 166 -3.72 2.96 19.29
N GLN A 167 -2.61 3.64 19.56
CA GLN A 167 -1.36 3.03 20.02
C GLN A 167 -1.57 2.24 21.31
N ALA A 168 -2.25 2.80 22.31
CA ALA A 168 -2.51 2.11 23.58
C ALA A 168 -3.34 0.82 23.40
N LEU A 169 -4.32 0.83 22.49
CA LEU A 169 -5.15 -0.34 22.19
C LEU A 169 -4.35 -1.41 21.42
N LEU A 170 -3.56 -1.01 20.43
CA LEU A 170 -2.87 -1.91 19.52
C LEU A 170 -1.54 -2.45 20.04
N LEU A 171 -0.79 -1.67 20.82
CA LEU A 171 0.54 -2.04 21.33
C LEU A 171 0.49 -2.84 22.64
N SER A 172 -0.71 -3.11 23.18
CA SER A 172 -0.90 -3.97 24.36
C SER A 172 -0.68 -5.46 24.07
N THR A 173 -0.50 -5.84 22.80
CA THR A 173 -0.37 -7.24 22.39
C THR A 173 1.07 -7.74 22.51
N GLN A 174 1.26 -8.95 23.04
CA GLN A 174 2.54 -9.69 22.97
C GLN A 174 2.55 -10.67 21.79
N ASP A 175 1.79 -10.38 20.74
CA ASP A 175 1.69 -11.23 19.58
C ASP A 175 3.03 -11.24 18.83
N LYS A 176 3.51 -12.45 18.51
CA LYS A 176 4.72 -12.67 17.72
C LYS A 176 4.37 -13.13 16.31
N PHE A 177 5.19 -12.75 15.35
CA PHE A 177 5.07 -13.27 14.00
C PHE A 177 5.39 -14.79 13.97
N PRO A 178 4.58 -15.60 13.26
CA PRO A 178 4.82 -17.03 13.12
C PRO A 178 6.06 -17.31 12.26
N SER A 179 6.56 -18.54 12.31
CA SER A 179 7.66 -18.98 11.47
C SER A 179 7.32 -18.82 9.98
N GLY A 180 8.25 -18.28 9.20
CA GLY A 180 8.08 -18.02 7.78
C GLY A 180 7.31 -16.74 7.45
N ALA A 181 6.98 -15.91 8.45
CA ALA A 181 6.50 -14.56 8.23
C ALA A 181 7.62 -13.69 7.65
N THR A 182 7.35 -13.02 6.52
CA THR A 182 8.33 -12.16 5.86
C THR A 182 7.69 -10.88 5.36
N CYS A 183 8.45 -9.80 5.38
CA CYS A 183 8.07 -8.56 4.71
C CYS A 183 9.15 -8.09 3.74
N TRP A 184 8.80 -7.11 2.92
CA TRP A 184 9.71 -6.43 2.01
C TRP A 184 9.69 -4.93 2.28
N GLN A 185 10.89 -4.40 2.47
CA GLN A 185 11.15 -2.98 2.66
C GLN A 185 11.65 -2.35 1.35
N LYS A 186 11.03 -1.28 0.86
CA LYS A 186 11.51 -0.52 -0.30
C LYS A 186 12.76 0.26 0.10
N GLN A 187 13.86 0.02 -0.60
CA GLN A 187 15.14 0.71 -0.39
C GLN A 187 15.29 1.89 -1.34
N VAL A 188 15.01 1.62 -2.62
CA VAL A 188 15.23 2.57 -3.71
C VAL A 188 14.09 2.43 -4.70
N GLN A 189 13.56 3.56 -5.14
CA GLN A 189 12.68 3.66 -6.29
C GLN A 189 13.50 4.14 -7.50
N LEU A 190 13.39 3.43 -8.60
CA LEU A 190 14.01 3.76 -9.87
C LEU A 190 12.93 3.91 -10.94
N SER A 191 13.18 4.80 -11.88
CA SER A 191 12.38 4.93 -13.09
C SER A 191 13.28 5.15 -14.30
N THR A 192 12.76 4.87 -15.49
CA THR A 192 13.52 5.10 -16.75
C THR A 192 13.69 6.58 -17.10
N GLN A 193 12.92 7.46 -16.46
CA GLN A 193 12.91 8.91 -16.63
C GLN A 193 12.21 9.57 -15.44
N ASP A 194 12.46 10.87 -15.26
CA ASP A 194 11.69 11.67 -14.31
C ASP A 194 10.20 11.68 -14.70
N TYR A 195 9.33 11.75 -13.69
CA TYR A 195 7.90 11.70 -13.90
C TYR A 195 7.15 12.45 -12.81
N ILE A 196 5.89 12.74 -13.06
CA ILE A 196 4.97 13.29 -12.08
C ILE A 196 3.87 12.26 -11.83
N GLU A 197 3.69 11.94 -10.57
CA GLU A 197 2.54 11.21 -10.06
C GLU A 197 1.40 12.19 -9.76
N SER A 198 0.19 11.89 -10.18
CA SER A 198 -0.96 12.77 -9.98
C SER A 198 -2.25 12.00 -9.72
N TYR A 199 -3.18 12.67 -9.04
CA TYR A 199 -4.50 12.14 -8.69
C TYR A 199 -5.58 13.13 -9.16
N PRO A 200 -5.83 13.24 -10.47
CA PRO A 200 -6.62 14.34 -11.03
C PRO A 200 -8.10 14.33 -10.62
N THR A 201 -8.60 13.24 -10.04
CA THR A 201 -9.96 13.16 -9.47
C THR A 201 -10.03 13.61 -8.00
N GLN A 202 -8.90 13.99 -7.40
CA GLN A 202 -8.78 14.33 -5.99
C GLN A 202 -8.28 15.75 -5.82
N ASN A 203 -8.74 16.41 -4.76
CA ASN A 203 -8.21 17.68 -4.33
C ASN A 203 -7.13 17.43 -3.27
N LEU A 204 -5.87 17.39 -3.69
CA LEU A 204 -4.76 17.11 -2.80
C LEU A 204 -4.38 18.36 -1.99
N SER A 205 -4.20 18.20 -0.68
CA SER A 205 -3.49 19.19 0.11
C SER A 205 -2.08 19.37 -0.44
N HIS A 206 -1.67 20.61 -0.64
CA HIS A 206 -0.43 20.93 -1.35
C HIS A 206 0.35 22.02 -0.64
N VAL A 207 1.64 22.12 -0.97
CA VAL A 207 2.51 23.19 -0.47
C VAL A 207 2.07 24.56 -0.99
N SER A 208 2.51 25.62 -0.32
CA SER A 208 2.24 26.99 -0.76
C SER A 208 2.88 27.27 -2.12
N THR A 209 2.16 27.97 -3.01
CA THR A 209 2.70 28.44 -4.30
C THR A 209 3.80 29.49 -4.16
N ASN A 210 4.02 30.01 -2.95
CA ASN A 210 5.15 30.89 -2.63
C ASN A 210 6.41 30.11 -2.17
N SER A 211 6.33 28.77 -2.11
CA SER A 211 7.48 27.93 -1.80
C SER A 211 8.56 28.02 -2.88
N ASN A 212 9.80 27.67 -2.54
CA ASN A 212 10.91 27.68 -3.49
C ASN A 212 10.63 26.70 -4.64
N ILE A 213 10.87 27.15 -5.87
CA ILE A 213 10.76 26.29 -7.06
C ILE A 213 12.02 25.43 -7.16
N GLN A 214 11.84 24.12 -7.20
CA GLN A 214 12.92 23.14 -7.37
C GLN A 214 13.11 22.80 -8.85
N ASN A 215 12.02 22.64 -9.59
CA ASN A 215 12.07 22.31 -11.01
C ASN A 215 10.79 22.77 -11.72
N GLN A 216 10.84 22.92 -13.05
CA GLN A 216 9.66 23.27 -13.86
C GLN A 216 9.87 22.89 -15.32
N GLY A 217 8.78 22.71 -16.04
CA GLY A 217 8.85 22.39 -17.46
C GLY A 217 7.48 22.25 -18.11
N ILE A 218 7.52 21.72 -19.34
CA ILE A 218 6.33 21.37 -20.10
C ILE A 218 6.54 19.95 -20.64
N TRP A 219 5.63 19.05 -20.30
CA TRP A 219 5.61 17.67 -20.80
C TRP A 219 4.25 17.36 -21.38
N GLN A 220 4.18 16.85 -22.61
CA GLN A 220 2.92 16.46 -23.25
C GLN A 220 1.84 17.57 -23.18
N ASN A 221 2.23 18.82 -23.42
CA ASN A 221 1.37 20.02 -23.31
C ASN A 221 0.82 20.31 -21.89
N ALA A 222 1.33 19.64 -20.86
CA ALA A 222 1.09 19.96 -19.47
C ALA A 222 2.26 20.81 -18.93
N ALA A 223 1.99 22.06 -18.56
CA ALA A 223 2.96 22.89 -17.85
C ALA A 223 2.98 22.49 -16.38
N TRP A 224 4.17 22.33 -15.81
CA TRP A 224 4.31 21.88 -14.42
C TRP A 224 5.41 22.65 -13.67
N THR A 225 5.23 22.76 -12.36
CA THR A 225 6.17 23.40 -11.44
C THR A 225 6.25 22.56 -10.18
N ALA A 226 7.44 22.02 -9.89
CA ALA A 226 7.75 21.32 -8.65
C ALA A 226 8.34 22.31 -7.65
N PHE A 227 7.73 22.37 -6.47
CA PHE A 227 8.12 23.21 -5.36
C PHE A 227 8.92 22.41 -4.33
N GLN A 228 9.55 23.07 -3.37
CA GLN A 228 10.18 22.40 -2.24
C GLN A 228 9.13 21.56 -1.48
N PRO A 229 9.33 20.24 -1.35
CA PRO A 229 8.38 19.37 -0.65
C PRO A 229 8.33 19.68 0.85
N ASN A 230 7.15 19.47 1.44
CA ASN A 230 6.98 19.40 2.89
C ASN A 230 7.01 17.92 3.31
N THR A 231 8.16 17.47 3.79
CA THR A 231 8.40 16.07 4.17
C THR A 231 7.69 15.65 5.45
N GLU A 232 7.22 16.60 6.26
CA GLU A 232 6.52 16.31 7.53
C GLU A 232 5.04 15.96 7.31
N MET A 233 4.40 16.56 6.29
CA MET A 233 2.95 16.47 6.06
C MET A 233 2.56 15.73 4.77
N ASN A 234 3.53 15.18 4.03
CA ASN A 234 3.34 14.52 2.72
C ASN A 234 2.42 15.31 1.76
N LEU A 235 2.62 16.62 1.69
CA LEU A 235 1.82 17.51 0.84
C LEU A 235 2.26 17.38 -0.62
N ALA A 236 1.30 17.42 -1.54
CA ALA A 236 1.59 17.49 -2.96
C ALA A 236 2.46 18.73 -3.25
N ASP A 237 3.55 18.53 -3.98
CA ASP A 237 4.59 19.54 -4.20
C ASP A 237 4.65 20.03 -5.64
N THR A 238 3.85 19.45 -6.53
CA THR A 238 3.94 19.71 -7.96
C THR A 238 2.61 20.19 -8.51
N ARG A 239 2.59 21.42 -9.01
CA ARG A 239 1.42 22.01 -9.67
C ARG A 239 1.47 21.69 -11.15
N ILE A 240 0.34 21.23 -11.69
CA ILE A 240 0.22 20.78 -13.08
C ILE A 240 -0.94 21.53 -13.73
N ARG A 241 -0.71 22.06 -14.93
CA ARG A 241 -1.71 22.74 -15.76
C ARG A 241 -1.84 22.04 -17.10
N HIS A 242 -2.98 21.42 -17.35
CA HIS A 242 -3.25 20.67 -18.57
C HIS A 242 -4.72 20.82 -18.98
N GLN A 243 -4.99 21.09 -20.26
CA GLN A 243 -6.35 21.25 -20.80
C GLN A 243 -7.25 22.19 -19.99
N SER A 244 -6.73 23.37 -19.61
CA SER A 244 -7.42 24.37 -18.79
C SER A 244 -7.81 23.91 -17.38
N ARG A 245 -7.27 22.78 -16.90
CA ARG A 245 -7.40 22.31 -15.52
C ARG A 245 -6.07 22.46 -14.80
N GLU A 246 -6.17 22.80 -13.52
CA GLU A 246 -5.04 22.77 -12.60
C GLU A 246 -5.28 21.65 -11.59
N TYR A 247 -4.27 20.84 -11.35
CA TYR A 247 -4.27 19.80 -10.32
C TYR A 247 -2.87 19.65 -9.74
N TRP A 248 -2.78 18.93 -8.65
CA TRP A 248 -1.54 18.75 -7.89
C TRP A 248 -1.09 17.29 -7.88
N GLY A 249 0.20 17.10 -7.69
CA GLY A 249 0.86 15.81 -7.68
C GLY A 249 2.24 15.87 -7.04
N PHE A 250 3.05 14.86 -7.33
CA PHE A 250 4.38 14.65 -6.76
C PHE A 250 5.40 14.47 -7.88
N TYR A 251 6.47 15.26 -7.85
CA TYR A 251 7.56 15.14 -8.81
C TYR A 251 8.54 14.07 -8.34
N HIS A 252 8.91 13.17 -9.25
CA HIS A 252 9.83 12.09 -8.97
C HIS A 252 11.04 12.11 -9.89
N ASN A 253 12.22 11.92 -9.30
CA ASN A 253 13.47 11.74 -10.03
C ASN A 253 13.65 10.28 -10.46
N THR A 254 14.50 10.05 -11.46
CA THR A 254 14.91 8.69 -11.91
C THR A 254 15.42 7.76 -10.81
N ARG A 255 15.91 8.31 -9.69
CA ARG A 255 16.37 7.55 -8.54
C ARG A 255 16.03 8.26 -7.23
N GLU A 256 15.31 7.56 -6.36
CA GLU A 256 14.90 8.05 -5.06
C GLU A 256 15.24 7.02 -3.99
N VAL A 257 15.90 7.46 -2.92
CA VAL A 257 16.24 6.60 -1.79
C VAL A 257 15.12 6.72 -0.75
N ASN A 258 14.51 5.60 -0.41
CA ASN A 258 13.51 5.55 0.65
C ASN A 258 14.24 5.40 1.97
N ALA A 259 14.52 6.54 2.62
CA ALA A 259 15.16 6.55 3.92
C ALA A 259 14.17 6.10 4.99
N VAL A 260 14.51 5.03 5.71
CA VAL A 260 13.76 4.62 6.91
C VAL A 260 14.19 5.53 8.05
N SER A 261 13.25 6.34 8.54
CA SER A 261 13.48 7.23 9.69
C SER A 261 12.38 7.00 10.72
N PRO A 262 12.73 6.70 11.99
CA PRO A 262 14.08 6.52 12.55
C PRO A 262 14.86 5.34 11.97
N ALA A 263 16.20 5.44 11.96
CA ALA A 263 17.05 4.32 11.59
C ALA A 263 16.85 3.15 12.59
N ASN A 264 16.68 1.93 12.07
CA ASN A 264 16.44 0.68 12.80
C ASN A 264 14.99 0.37 13.21
N GLU A 265 13.98 1.09 12.71
CA GLU A 265 12.60 0.65 12.82
C GLU A 265 12.22 -0.41 11.77
N LEU A 266 11.29 -1.29 12.14
CA LEU A 266 10.74 -2.29 11.24
C LEU A 266 9.75 -1.64 10.26
N ALA A 267 10.29 -1.13 9.14
CA ALA A 267 9.49 -0.60 8.04
C ALA A 267 9.24 -1.66 6.97
N CYS A 268 7.97 -1.95 6.68
CA CYS A 268 7.54 -2.93 5.70
C CYS A 268 6.45 -2.32 4.80
N GLU A 269 6.69 -2.23 3.50
CA GLU A 269 5.69 -1.82 2.51
C GLU A 269 4.86 -3.00 2.01
N PHE A 270 5.45 -4.20 1.96
CA PHE A 270 4.78 -5.42 1.53
C PHE A 270 4.98 -6.57 2.50
N PHE A 271 4.00 -7.46 2.59
CA PHE A 271 4.00 -8.65 3.43
C PHE A 271 3.70 -9.91 2.63
N ASN A 272 4.20 -11.04 3.10
CA ASN A 272 3.59 -12.30 2.72
C ASN A 272 2.30 -12.52 3.53
N GLU A 273 1.51 -13.53 3.14
CA GLU A 273 0.19 -13.75 3.74
C GLU A 273 0.24 -13.99 5.26
N SER A 274 1.23 -14.74 5.75
CA SER A 274 1.34 -15.06 7.19
C SER A 274 1.69 -13.84 8.03
N ALA A 275 2.60 -12.99 7.54
CA ALA A 275 2.90 -11.72 8.19
C ALA A 275 1.69 -10.77 8.15
N PHE A 276 1.04 -10.67 6.99
CA PHE A 276 -0.16 -9.87 6.81
C PHE A 276 -1.27 -10.26 7.79
N LYS A 277 -1.66 -11.53 7.86
CA LYS A 277 -2.68 -12.03 8.80
C LYS A 277 -2.33 -11.73 10.27
N SER A 278 -1.03 -11.75 10.61
CA SER A 278 -0.57 -11.43 11.98
C SER A 278 -0.79 -9.96 12.32
N VAL A 279 -0.45 -9.06 11.39
CA VAL A 279 -0.71 -7.62 11.53
C VAL A 279 -2.22 -7.34 11.51
N ASP A 280 -2.96 -7.98 10.61
CA ASP A 280 -4.39 -7.79 10.43
C ASP A 280 -5.18 -8.05 11.72
N ARG A 281 -4.86 -9.15 12.38
CA ARG A 281 -5.45 -9.54 13.67
C ARG A 281 -5.26 -8.48 14.76
N VAL A 282 -4.16 -7.72 14.70
CA VAL A 282 -3.91 -6.61 15.63
C VAL A 282 -4.69 -5.38 15.18
N LEU A 283 -4.53 -4.95 13.92
CA LEU A 283 -5.15 -3.73 13.39
C LEU A 283 -6.70 -3.77 13.43
N SER A 284 -7.31 -4.93 13.16
CA SER A 284 -8.77 -5.12 13.20
C SER A 284 -9.40 -5.01 14.59
N LYS A 285 -8.62 -4.80 15.64
CA LYS A 285 -9.15 -4.43 16.96
C LYS A 285 -9.63 -2.98 17.03
N VAL A 286 -9.21 -2.14 16.09
CA VAL A 286 -9.43 -0.69 16.12
C VAL A 286 -10.09 -0.17 14.83
N PHE A 287 -9.74 -0.74 13.66
CA PHE A 287 -10.29 -0.36 12.36
C PHE A 287 -11.26 -1.41 11.84
#